data_AF-A0A934MBC7-F1
#
_entry.id   AF-A0A934MBC7-F1
#
_cell.length_a   1.000
_cell.length_b   1.000
_cell.length_c   1.000
_cell.angle_alpha   90.00
_cell.angle_beta   90.00
_cell.angle_gamma   90.00
#
_symmetry.space_group_name_H-M   'P 1'
#
loop_
_entity.id
_entity.type
_entity.pdbx_description
1 polymer ?
#
loop_
_entity_poly.entity_id
_entity_poly.type
_entity_poly.pdbx_seq_one_letter_code
_entity_poly.pdbx_strand_id
1 'polypeptide(L)'
;MSDSTRASVLATLTEIRAKPFTPGREKAKAKMQAALARMSAHAARASKGGPVTRAMTTHDRESLMTIADDATRSDGERDRAKAILDGDGDLRHGDVEFLKRAS
;
A
#
# COMPACT_ATOMS: atom_id res chain seq x y z
N MET A 1 1.72 2.54 -11.74
CA MET A 1 0.98 3.65 -12.37
C MET A 1 1.80 4.92 -12.28
N SER A 2 2.01 5.60 -13.40
CA SER A 2 3.07 6.61 -13.59
C SER A 2 2.72 8.01 -13.05
N ASP A 3 3.74 8.83 -12.82
CA ASP A 3 3.64 10.25 -12.44
C ASP A 3 2.72 11.06 -13.36
N SER A 4 2.56 10.63 -14.62
CA SER A 4 1.66 11.24 -15.60
C SER A 4 0.18 11.23 -15.17
N THR A 5 -0.30 10.14 -14.54
CA THR A 5 -1.67 10.07 -14.02
C THR A 5 -1.87 11.02 -12.84
N ARG A 6 -0.86 11.15 -11.97
CA ARG A 6 -0.93 12.05 -10.81
C ARG A 6 -0.98 13.51 -11.25
N ALA A 7 -0.14 13.89 -12.22
CA ALA A 7 -0.12 15.22 -12.80
C ALA A 7 -1.47 15.57 -13.45
N SER A 8 -2.08 14.62 -14.16
CA SER A 8 -3.38 14.82 -14.82
C SER A 8 -4.50 15.08 -13.81
N VAL A 9 -4.56 14.30 -12.71
CA VAL A 9 -5.57 14.50 -11.65
C VAL A 9 -5.40 15.84 -10.94
N LEU A 10 -4.16 16.28 -10.70
CA LEU A 10 -3.87 17.59 -10.10
C LEU A 10 -4.29 18.74 -11.02
N ALA A 11 -4.06 18.61 -12.33
CA ALA A 11 -4.48 19.60 -13.32
C ALA A 11 -6.02 19.72 -13.34
N THR A 12 -6.74 18.61 -13.41
CA THR A 12 -8.22 18.61 -13.38
C THR A 12 -8.77 19.17 -12.07
N LEU A 13 -8.15 18.85 -10.94
CA LEU A 13 -8.55 19.39 -9.64
C LEU A 13 -8.39 20.93 -9.59
N THR A 14 -7.31 21.44 -10.16
CA THR A 14 -7.03 22.89 -10.26
C THR A 14 -8.07 23.58 -11.14
N GLU A 15 -8.40 22.97 -12.29
CA GLU A 15 -9.43 23.47 -13.20
C GLU A 15 -10.82 23.51 -12.53
N ILE A 16 -11.18 22.48 -11.78
CA ILE A 16 -12.47 22.43 -11.06
C ILE A 16 -12.54 23.50 -9.97
N ARG A 17 -11.43 23.76 -9.26
CA ARG A 17 -11.36 24.79 -8.21
C ARG A 17 -11.46 26.21 -8.76
N ALA A 18 -11.02 26.44 -10.00
CA ALA A 18 -11.13 27.74 -10.67
C ALA A 18 -12.55 28.04 -11.18
N LYS A 19 -13.44 27.03 -11.23
CA LYS A 19 -14.82 27.18 -11.72
C LYS A 19 -15.80 27.46 -10.58
N PRO A 20 -16.96 28.11 -10.87
CA PRO A 20 -17.97 28.40 -9.86
C PRO A 20 -18.48 27.15 -9.15
N PHE A 21 -18.92 27.32 -7.91
CA PHE A 21 -19.48 26.25 -7.09
C PHE A 21 -20.67 25.57 -7.77
N THR A 22 -20.66 24.24 -7.78
CA THR A 22 -21.86 23.43 -7.97
C THR A 22 -21.76 22.17 -7.09
N PRO A 23 -22.89 21.58 -6.66
CA PRO A 23 -22.86 20.33 -5.90
C PRO A 23 -22.12 19.18 -6.61
N GLY A 24 -22.20 19.13 -7.95
CA GLY A 24 -21.45 18.17 -8.76
C GLY A 24 -19.93 18.39 -8.72
N ARG A 25 -19.48 19.65 -8.73
CA ARG A 25 -18.05 20.01 -8.67
C ARG A 25 -17.43 19.73 -7.30
N GLU A 26 -18.14 20.00 -6.19
CA GLU A 26 -17.63 19.63 -4.87
C GLU A 26 -17.51 18.10 -4.71
N LYS A 27 -18.48 17.33 -5.22
CA LYS A 27 -18.37 15.86 -5.25
C LYS A 27 -17.17 15.40 -6.08
N ALA A 28 -16.94 16.00 -7.26
CA ALA A 28 -15.80 15.67 -8.11
C ALA A 28 -14.45 15.98 -7.43
N LYS A 29 -14.34 17.17 -6.80
CA LYS A 29 -13.18 17.59 -6.02
C LYS A 29 -12.88 16.62 -4.88
N ALA A 30 -13.89 16.22 -4.10
CA ALA A 30 -13.72 15.26 -3.01
C ALA A 30 -13.24 13.89 -3.53
N LYS A 31 -13.81 13.39 -4.64
CA LYS A 31 -13.36 12.14 -5.27
C LYS A 31 -11.91 12.20 -5.76
N MET A 32 -11.53 13.31 -6.40
CA MET A 32 -10.16 13.52 -6.89
C MET A 32 -9.15 13.64 -5.75
N GLN A 33 -9.50 14.34 -4.67
CA GLN A 33 -8.67 14.40 -3.46
C GLN A 33 -8.50 13.01 -2.83
N ALA A 34 -9.57 12.22 -2.75
CA ALA A 34 -9.49 10.85 -2.25
C ALA A 34 -8.67 9.94 -3.17
N ALA A 35 -8.71 10.13 -4.49
CA ALA A 35 -7.86 9.42 -5.44
C ALA A 35 -6.38 9.77 -5.23
N LEU A 36 -6.05 11.07 -5.09
CA LEU A 36 -4.69 11.52 -4.80
C LEU A 36 -4.17 10.97 -3.46
N ALA A 37 -5.02 10.93 -2.43
CA ALA A 37 -4.67 10.32 -1.15
C ALA A 37 -4.33 8.83 -1.32
N ARG A 38 -5.15 8.06 -2.06
CA ARG A 38 -4.86 6.65 -2.37
C ARG A 38 -3.56 6.48 -3.16
N MET A 39 -3.31 7.33 -4.15
CA MET A 39 -2.06 7.31 -4.93
C MET A 39 -0.85 7.61 -4.04
N SER A 40 -0.95 8.58 -3.13
CA SER A 40 0.12 8.91 -2.19
C SER A 40 0.38 7.78 -1.18
N ALA A 41 -0.69 7.14 -0.68
CA ALA A 41 -0.59 5.98 0.20
C ALA A 41 0.04 4.79 -0.51
N HIS A 42 -0.32 4.55 -1.78
CA HIS A 42 0.31 3.53 -2.61
C HIS A 42 1.79 3.83 -2.86
N ALA A 43 2.15 5.06 -3.20
CA ALA A 43 3.55 5.46 -3.40
C ALA A 43 4.37 5.33 -2.10
N ALA A 44 3.80 5.73 -0.96
CA ALA A 44 4.43 5.58 0.35
C ALA A 44 4.54 4.10 0.77
N ARG A 45 3.57 3.25 0.41
CA ARG A 45 3.65 1.81 0.61
C ARG A 45 4.71 1.19 -0.31
N ALA A 46 4.81 1.59 -1.57
CA ALA A 46 5.85 1.15 -2.50
C ALA A 46 7.25 1.55 -2.02
N SER A 47 7.44 2.75 -1.47
CA SER A 47 8.73 3.21 -0.97
C SER A 47 9.16 2.55 0.35
N LYS A 48 8.22 2.03 1.14
CA LYS A 48 8.49 1.53 2.51
C LYS A 48 9.19 0.17 2.60
N GLY A 49 9.53 -0.49 1.50
CA GLY A 49 10.22 -1.77 1.60
C GLY A 49 11.12 -2.14 0.45
N GLY A 50 11.60 -1.16 -0.33
CA GLY A 50 12.62 -1.41 -1.33
C GLY A 50 12.13 -2.26 -2.51
N PRO A 51 13.05 -2.72 -3.37
CA PRO A 51 12.69 -3.48 -4.57
C PRO A 51 11.96 -4.78 -4.22
N VAL A 52 10.90 -5.05 -4.97
CA VAL A 52 10.23 -6.35 -4.96
C VAL A 52 11.27 -7.41 -5.28
N THR A 53 11.38 -8.42 -4.42
CA THR A 53 12.31 -9.53 -4.60
C THR A 53 11.63 -10.65 -5.37
N ARG A 54 10.41 -11.03 -4.97
CA ARG A 54 9.60 -12.08 -5.63
C ARG A 54 8.14 -12.01 -5.16
N ALA A 55 7.25 -12.63 -5.92
CA ALA A 55 5.88 -12.87 -5.46
C ALA A 55 5.84 -13.81 -4.24
N MET A 56 4.87 -13.58 -3.35
CA MET A 56 4.57 -14.44 -2.22
C MET A 56 4.00 -15.77 -2.72
N THR A 57 4.58 -16.87 -2.25
CA THR A 57 4.10 -18.23 -2.53
C THR A 57 3.06 -18.67 -1.50
N THR A 58 2.36 -19.77 -1.77
CA THR A 58 1.48 -20.41 -0.79
C THR A 58 2.22 -20.78 0.49
N HIS A 59 3.44 -21.31 0.37
CA HIS A 59 4.28 -21.64 1.53
C HIS A 59 4.60 -20.41 2.37
N ASP A 60 4.96 -19.28 1.74
CA ASP A 60 5.22 -18.04 2.49
C ASP A 60 3.97 -17.59 3.24
N ARG A 61 2.79 -17.69 2.60
CA ARG A 61 1.52 -17.33 3.21
C ARG A 61 1.22 -18.17 4.45
N GLU A 62 1.41 -19.48 4.36
CA GLU A 62 1.24 -20.40 5.49
C GLU A 62 2.21 -20.11 6.63
N SER A 63 3.47 -19.81 6.31
CA SER A 63 4.49 -19.43 7.29
C SER A 63 4.11 -18.12 8.00
N LEU A 64 3.65 -17.11 7.26
CA LEU A 64 3.20 -15.84 7.82
C LEU A 64 1.96 -16.01 8.70
N MET A 65 0.98 -16.83 8.30
CA MET A 65 -0.19 -17.13 9.14
C MET A 65 0.23 -17.79 10.45
N THR A 66 1.14 -18.76 10.37
CA THR A 66 1.69 -19.42 11.56
C THR A 66 2.35 -18.42 12.50
N ILE A 67 3.19 -17.51 11.98
CA ILE A 67 3.84 -16.47 12.80
C ILE A 67 2.81 -15.49 13.38
N ALA A 68 1.81 -15.09 12.60
CA ALA A 68 0.80 -14.11 13.02
C ALA A 68 -0.08 -14.60 14.18
N ASP A 69 -0.31 -15.92 14.24
CA ASP A 69 -1.16 -16.59 15.23
C ASP A 69 -0.37 -17.20 16.39
N ASP A 70 0.95 -17.29 16.29
CA ASP A 70 1.82 -17.86 17.33
C ASP A 70 1.97 -16.90 18.54
N ALA A 71 1.22 -17.18 19.60
CA ALA A 71 1.24 -16.40 20.84
C ALA A 71 2.61 -16.35 21.57
N THR A 72 3.56 -17.23 21.21
CA THR A 72 4.92 -17.22 21.79
C THR A 72 5.85 -16.20 21.13
N ARG A 73 5.50 -15.72 19.93
CA ARG A 73 6.24 -14.69 19.20
C ARG A 73 6.00 -13.31 19.79
N SER A 74 6.96 -12.40 19.56
CA SER A 74 6.79 -11.01 19.97
C SER A 74 5.67 -10.33 19.19
N ASP A 75 4.96 -9.39 19.82
CA ASP A 75 3.88 -8.62 19.18
C ASP A 75 4.34 -7.98 17.86
N GLY A 76 5.59 -7.47 17.83
CA GLY A 76 6.18 -6.89 16.63
C GLY A 76 6.39 -7.88 15.48
N GLU A 77 6.74 -9.14 15.75
CA GLU A 77 6.83 -10.17 14.72
C GLU A 77 5.45 -10.54 14.18
N ARG A 78 4.45 -10.70 15.07
CA ARG A 78 3.09 -11.04 14.67
C ARG A 78 2.45 -9.92 13.83
N ASP A 79 2.62 -8.67 14.26
CA ASP A 79 2.11 -7.50 13.55
C ASP A 79 2.81 -7.33 12.19
N ARG A 80 4.11 -7.62 12.13
CA ARG A 80 4.85 -7.62 10.87
C ARG A 80 4.35 -8.70 9.92
N ALA A 81 4.12 -9.92 10.41
CA ALA A 81 3.58 -11.00 9.58
C ALA A 81 2.20 -10.64 9.02
N LYS A 82 1.32 -10.05 9.83
CA LYS A 82 0.01 -9.53 9.39
C LYS A 82 0.15 -8.43 8.34
N ALA A 83 1.08 -7.48 8.55
CA ALA A 83 1.33 -6.41 7.58
C ALA A 83 1.80 -6.94 6.21
N ILE A 84 2.57 -8.04 6.18
CA ILE A 84 2.97 -8.70 4.93
C ILE A 84 1.78 -9.43 4.29
N LEU A 85 0.96 -10.12 5.08
CA LEU A 85 -0.26 -10.80 4.60
C LEU A 85 -1.29 -9.84 3.99
N ASP A 86 -1.44 -8.66 4.56
CA ASP A 86 -2.31 -7.56 4.09
C ASP A 86 -1.70 -6.77 2.92
N GLY A 87 -0.48 -7.13 2.52
CA GLY A 87 0.26 -6.52 1.43
C GLY A 87 -0.34 -6.80 0.05
N ASP A 88 0.38 -6.36 -0.98
CA ASP A 88 0.02 -6.50 -2.40
C ASP A 88 0.30 -7.90 -2.97
N GLY A 89 0.79 -8.83 -2.16
CA GLY A 89 1.17 -10.17 -2.59
C GLY A 89 2.62 -10.30 -3.04
N ASP A 90 3.39 -9.20 -3.02
CA ASP A 90 4.81 -9.20 -3.34
C ASP A 90 5.66 -9.14 -2.07
N LEU A 91 6.72 -9.96 -2.04
CA LEU A 91 7.70 -9.95 -0.97
C LEU A 91 8.89 -9.08 -1.35
N ARG A 92 9.27 -8.22 -0.42
CA ARG A 92 10.46 -7.40 -0.54
C ARG A 92 11.61 -8.00 0.23
N HIS A 93 12.81 -7.45 0.05
CA HIS A 93 14.02 -8.00 0.65
C HIS A 93 13.90 -8.16 2.18
N GLY A 94 13.34 -7.15 2.86
CA GLY A 94 13.11 -7.22 4.30
C GLY A 94 12.11 -8.30 4.73
N ASP A 95 11.12 -8.62 3.88
CA ASP A 95 10.09 -9.63 4.16
C ASP A 95 10.67 -11.03 3.96
N VAL A 96 11.50 -11.21 2.93
CA VAL A 96 12.23 -12.45 2.68
C VAL A 96 13.22 -12.74 3.82
N GLU A 97 13.96 -11.72 4.28
CA GLU A 97 14.88 -11.88 5.42
C GLU A 97 14.13 -12.14 6.74
N PHE A 98 12.95 -11.56 6.92
CA PHE A 98 12.08 -11.88 8.05
C PHE A 98 11.66 -13.35 8.02
N LEU A 99 11.16 -13.82 6.88
CA LEU A 99 10.74 -15.22 6.71
C LEU A 99 11.87 -16.22 6.96
N LYS A 100 13.08 -15.97 6.43
CA LYS A 100 14.26 -16.82 6.66
C LYS A 100 14.69 -16.92 8.12
N ARG A 101 14.45 -15.87 8.92
CA ARG A 101 14.79 -15.84 10.35
C ARG A 101 13.69 -16.45 11.22
N ALA A 102 12.46 -16.43 10.71
CA ALA A 102 11.29 -16.90 11.42
C ALA A 102 11.00 -18.40 11.19
N SER A 103 11.47 -18.96 10.06
CA SER A 103 11.53 -20.40 9.75
C SER A 103 12.59 -21.12 10.57
#